data_AF-A0A7Y5IS69-F1
#
_entry.id   AF-A0A7Y5IS69-F1
#
_cell.length_a   1.000
_cell.length_b   1.000
_cell.length_c   1.000
_cell.angle_alpha   90.00
_cell.angle_beta   90.00
_cell.angle_gamma   90.00
#
_symmetry.space_group_name_H-M   'P 1'
#
loop_
_entity.id
_entity.type
_entity.pdbx_description
1 polymer ?
#
loop_
_entity_poly.entity_id
_entity_poly.type
_entity_poly.pdbx_seq_one_letter_code
_entity_poly.pdbx_strand_id
1 'polypeptide(L)'
;MGGELRVLEDFLNEAKALAREGKIVEAGRFLRAAETKFPESSEIQFLLGACYAKINRADLARKAWTKSVTLAPANHRARAWLARLDQSDPTTFEVVEESGSGALAGDLDSCWDPTR
;
A
#
# COMPACT_ATOMS: atom_id res chain seq x y z
N MET A 1 23.68 -15.70 -2.26
CA MET A 1 22.28 -15.34 -2.54
C MET A 1 21.91 -14.06 -1.77
N GLY A 2 22.52 -12.91 -2.10
CA GLY A 2 22.28 -11.64 -1.37
C GLY A 2 22.07 -10.41 -2.26
N GLY A 3 22.21 -10.57 -3.58
CA GLY A 3 22.02 -9.46 -4.53
C GLY A 3 20.55 -9.10 -4.71
N GLU A 4 19.65 -10.08 -4.69
CA GLU A 4 18.22 -9.90 -4.96
C GLU A 4 17.54 -9.06 -3.87
N LEU A 5 17.91 -9.25 -2.60
CA LEU A 5 17.40 -8.44 -1.50
C LEU A 5 17.84 -6.97 -1.61
N ARG A 6 19.09 -6.74 -2.03
CA ARG A 6 19.63 -5.40 -2.24
C ARG A 6 18.94 -4.69 -3.40
N VAL A 7 18.62 -5.41 -4.47
CA VAL A 7 17.86 -4.87 -5.61
C VAL A 7 16.44 -4.51 -5.18
N LEU A 8 15.78 -5.34 -4.38
CA LEU A 8 14.47 -5.02 -3.80
C LEU A 8 14.52 -3.73 -2.97
N GLU A 9 15.50 -3.61 -2.06
CA GLU A 9 15.68 -2.43 -1.23
C GLU A 9 15.88 -1.15 -2.06
N ASP A 10 16.66 -1.24 -3.15
CA ASP A 10 16.90 -0.14 -4.08
C ASP A 10 15.60 0.36 -4.72
N PHE A 11 14.78 -0.56 -5.25
CA PHE A 11 13.46 -0.23 -5.79
C PHE A 11 12.54 0.43 -4.75
N LEU A 12 12.54 -0.08 -3.53
CA LEU A 12 11.72 0.45 -2.44
C LEU A 12 12.16 1.85 -2.04
N ASN A 13 13.47 2.08 -1.93
CA ASN A 13 14.04 3.38 -1.57
C ASN A 13 13.77 4.43 -2.64
N GLU A 14 13.93 4.08 -3.93
CA GLU A 14 13.66 4.99 -5.04
C GLU A 14 12.17 5.35 -5.11
N ALA A 15 11.28 4.37 -5.00
CA ALA A 15 9.85 4.61 -4.98
C ALA A 15 9.43 5.50 -3.81
N LYS A 16 10.03 5.28 -2.63
CA LYS A 16 9.83 6.11 -1.44
C LYS A 16 10.31 7.55 -1.69
N ALA A 17 11.47 7.75 -2.32
CA ALA A 17 11.98 9.07 -2.66
C ALA A 17 11.05 9.80 -3.64
N LEU A 18 10.66 9.15 -4.74
CA LEU A 18 9.71 9.70 -5.73
C LEU A 18 8.36 10.07 -5.09
N ALA A 19 7.86 9.25 -4.16
CA ALA A 19 6.64 9.55 -3.44
C ALA A 19 6.76 10.82 -2.57
N ARG A 20 7.92 11.03 -1.91
CA ARG A 20 8.22 12.25 -1.14
C ARG A 20 8.29 13.49 -2.01
N GLU A 21 8.78 13.35 -3.24
CA GLU A 21 8.81 14.42 -4.23
C GLU A 21 7.42 14.74 -4.81
N GLY A 22 6.38 13.99 -4.44
CA GLY A 22 5.03 14.13 -5.01
C GLY A 22 4.87 13.46 -6.38
N LYS A 23 5.91 12.80 -6.89
CA LYS A 23 5.91 12.05 -8.16
C LYS A 23 5.30 10.67 -7.98
N ILE A 24 4.06 10.61 -7.50
CA ILE A 24 3.35 9.37 -7.16
C ILE A 24 3.23 8.42 -8.37
N VAL A 25 3.03 8.96 -9.57
CA VAL A 25 2.90 8.17 -10.80
C VAL A 25 4.22 7.47 -11.16
N GLU A 26 5.35 8.16 -11.00
CA GLU A 26 6.68 7.58 -11.24
C GLU A 26 7.01 6.53 -10.19
N ALA A 27 6.72 6.80 -8.91
CA ALA A 27 6.85 5.84 -7.82
C ALA A 27 6.07 4.54 -8.10
N GLY A 28 4.81 4.67 -8.54
CA GLY A 28 3.99 3.53 -8.94
C GLY A 28 4.56 2.74 -10.12
N ARG A 29 5.18 3.41 -11.10
CA ARG A 29 5.88 2.75 -12.22
C ARG A 29 7.11 1.97 -11.74
N PHE A 30 7.91 2.55 -10.84
CA PHE A 30 9.07 1.90 -10.27
C PHE A 30 8.68 0.63 -9.50
N LEU A 31 7.63 0.72 -8.69
CA LEU A 31 7.12 -0.41 -7.92
C LEU A 31 6.50 -1.51 -8.79
N ARG A 32 5.86 -1.17 -9.92
CA ARG A 32 5.40 -2.14 -10.93
C ARG A 32 6.55 -2.95 -11.54
N ALA A 33 7.67 -2.28 -11.83
CA ALA A 33 8.88 -2.97 -12.30
C ALA A 33 9.44 -3.90 -11.23
N ALA A 34 9.43 -3.44 -9.97
CA ALA A 34 9.82 -4.25 -8.82
C ALA A 34 8.89 -5.45 -8.60
N GLU A 35 7.57 -5.29 -8.75
CA GLU A 35 6.57 -6.37 -8.64
C GLU A 35 6.86 -7.50 -9.63
N THR A 36 7.34 -7.17 -10.84
CA THR A 36 7.67 -8.19 -11.85
C THR A 36 8.84 -9.07 -11.41
N LYS A 37 9.78 -8.52 -10.63
CA LYS A 37 10.94 -9.24 -10.08
C LYS A 37 10.63 -9.90 -8.74
N PHE A 38 9.79 -9.27 -7.93
CA PHE A 38 9.48 -9.66 -6.55
C PHE A 38 7.96 -9.67 -6.32
N PRO A 39 7.22 -10.58 -6.98
CA PRO A 39 5.76 -10.62 -6.89
C PRO A 39 5.26 -11.02 -5.50
N GLU A 40 6.11 -11.67 -4.70
CA GLU A 40 5.84 -12.16 -3.34
C GLU A 40 6.18 -11.14 -2.25
N SER A 41 6.71 -9.96 -2.63
CA SER A 41 7.02 -8.91 -1.66
C SER A 41 5.76 -8.15 -1.23
N SER A 42 5.37 -8.35 0.03
CA SER A 42 4.25 -7.62 0.63
C SER A 42 4.49 -6.11 0.70
N GLU A 43 5.74 -5.68 0.86
CA GLU A 43 6.14 -4.26 0.92
C GLU A 43 5.91 -3.54 -0.43
N ILE A 44 6.22 -4.20 -1.56
CA ILE A 44 5.95 -3.62 -2.89
C ILE A 44 4.44 -3.45 -3.10
N GLN A 45 3.66 -4.49 -2.79
CA GLN A 45 2.19 -4.44 -2.88
C GLN A 45 1.60 -3.35 -1.99
N PHE A 46 2.18 -3.16 -0.81
CA PHE A 46 1.79 -2.11 0.12
C PHE A 46 2.02 -0.71 -0.47
N LEU A 47 3.22 -0.42 -0.96
CA LEU A 47 3.57 0.88 -1.54
C LEU A 47 2.79 1.15 -2.84
N LEU A 48 2.54 0.13 -3.66
CA LEU A 48 1.68 0.26 -4.84
C LEU A 48 0.27 0.72 -4.45
N GLY A 49 -0.30 0.11 -3.41
CA GLY A 49 -1.61 0.50 -2.91
C GLY A 49 -1.63 1.94 -2.40
N ALA A 50 -0.58 2.38 -1.70
CA ALA A 50 -0.43 3.77 -1.26
C ALA A 50 -0.35 4.75 -2.44
N CYS A 51 0.40 4.40 -3.49
CA CYS A 51 0.47 5.20 -4.71
C CYS A 51 -0.90 5.28 -5.40
N TYR A 52 -1.61 4.14 -5.50
CA TYR A 52 -2.95 4.10 -6.08
C TYR A 52 -3.97 4.94 -5.31
N ALA A 53 -3.94 4.89 -3.97
CA ALA A 53 -4.81 5.71 -3.13
C ALA A 53 -4.55 7.20 -3.35
N LYS A 54 -3.27 7.61 -3.45
CA LYS A 54 -2.88 9.00 -3.70
C LYS A 54 -3.29 9.53 -5.08
N ILE A 55 -3.42 8.67 -6.10
CA ILE A 55 -3.95 9.05 -7.42
C ILE A 55 -5.47 8.85 -7.53
N ASN A 56 -6.18 8.77 -6.41
CA ASN A 56 -7.63 8.59 -6.34
C ASN A 56 -8.14 7.30 -7.01
N ARG A 57 -7.32 6.24 -7.03
CA ARG A 57 -7.65 4.91 -7.55
C ARG A 57 -7.83 3.91 -6.41
N ALA A 58 -8.84 4.15 -5.58
CA ALA A 58 -9.17 3.34 -4.40
C ALA A 58 -9.37 1.84 -4.73
N ASP A 59 -9.98 1.52 -5.88
CA ASP A 59 -10.22 0.13 -6.29
C ASP A 59 -8.91 -0.66 -6.47
N LEU A 60 -7.90 -0.01 -7.07
CA LEU A 60 -6.59 -0.61 -7.28
C LEU A 60 -5.80 -0.65 -5.98
N ALA A 61 -5.94 0.39 -5.14
CA ALA A 61 -5.32 0.44 -3.84
C ALA A 61 -5.77 -0.72 -2.95
N ARG A 62 -7.08 -0.97 -2.90
CA ARG A 62 -7.70 -2.09 -2.18
C ARG A 62 -7.14 -3.43 -2.64
N LYS A 63 -7.08 -3.68 -3.95
CA LYS A 63 -6.53 -4.94 -4.49
C LYS A 63 -5.07 -5.15 -4.10
N ALA A 64 -4.25 -4.10 -4.19
CA ALA A 64 -2.83 -4.17 -3.86
C ALA A 64 -2.60 -4.40 -2.36
N TRP A 65 -3.31 -3.68 -1.50
CA TRP A 65 -3.21 -3.88 -0.05
C TRP A 65 -3.78 -5.22 0.40
N THR A 66 -4.85 -5.71 -0.21
CA THR A 66 -5.39 -7.05 0.08
C THR A 66 -4.32 -8.11 -0.19
N LYS A 67 -3.66 -8.04 -1.35
CA LYS A 67 -2.56 -8.95 -1.69
C LYS A 67 -1.38 -8.81 -0.72
N SER A 68 -1.05 -7.59 -0.29
CA SER A 68 -0.02 -7.35 0.74
C SER A 68 -0.34 -8.07 2.05
N VAL A 69 -1.60 -8.00 2.51
CA VAL A 69 -2.06 -8.69 3.73
C VAL A 69 -2.09 -10.21 3.54
N THR A 70 -2.46 -10.71 2.36
CA THR A 70 -2.39 -12.15 2.06
C THR A 70 -0.95 -12.66 2.12
N LEU A 71 0.02 -11.90 1.57
CA LEU A 71 1.43 -12.27 1.57
C LEU A 71 2.08 -12.14 2.96
N ALA A 72 1.74 -11.09 3.70
CA ALA A 72 2.24 -10.84 5.04
C ALA A 72 1.08 -10.43 5.96
N PRO A 73 0.36 -11.40 6.56
CA PRO A 73 -0.76 -11.11 7.46
C PRO A 73 -0.36 -10.38 8.74
N ALA A 74 0.93 -10.43 9.09
CA ALA A 74 1.55 -9.65 10.17
C ALA A 74 1.80 -8.17 9.80
N ASN A 75 1.59 -7.77 8.53
CA ASN A 75 1.75 -6.39 8.13
C ASN A 75 0.54 -5.55 8.57
N HIS A 76 0.59 -5.11 9.83
CA HIS A 76 -0.45 -4.28 10.44
C HIS A 76 -0.70 -2.97 9.68
N ARG A 77 0.30 -2.44 8.98
CA ARG A 77 0.15 -1.23 8.15
C ARG A 77 -0.84 -1.49 7.02
N ALA A 78 -0.62 -2.51 6.20
CA ALA A 78 -1.50 -2.82 5.08
C ALA A 78 -2.97 -3.05 5.51
N ARG A 79 -3.17 -3.70 6.67
CA ARG A 79 -4.50 -3.89 7.27
C ARG A 79 -5.15 -2.56 7.71
N ALA A 80 -4.40 -1.71 8.39
CA ALA A 80 -4.91 -0.40 8.83
C ALA A 80 -5.33 0.47 7.64
N TRP A 81 -4.57 0.40 6.55
CA TRP A 81 -4.85 1.13 5.32
C TRP A 81 -6.07 0.61 4.57
N LEU A 82 -6.28 -0.71 4.50
CA LEU A 82 -7.52 -1.30 3.98
C LEU A 82 -8.73 -0.88 4.80
N ALA A 83 -8.66 -1.02 6.11
CA ALA A 83 -9.74 -0.64 7.01
C ALA A 83 -10.13 0.84 6.86
N ARG A 84 -9.16 1.70 6.55
CA ARG A 84 -9.41 3.12 6.27
C ARG A 84 -10.15 3.34 4.95
N LEU A 85 -9.82 2.60 3.89
CA LEU A 85 -10.54 2.67 2.62
C LEU A 85 -11.97 2.12 2.73
N ASP A 86 -12.18 1.05 3.48
CA ASP A 86 -13.53 0.53 3.74
C ASP A 86 -14.41 1.51 4.48
N GLN A 87 -13.84 2.32 5.36
CA GLN A 87 -14.56 3.38 6.05
C GLN A 87 -14.87 4.59 5.16
N SER A 88 -14.04 4.88 4.14
CA SER A 88 -14.27 5.98 3.20
C SER A 88 -15.27 5.64 2.10
N ASP A 89 -15.40 4.37 1.74
CA ASP A 89 -16.27 3.87 0.68
C ASP A 89 -17.44 3.06 1.26
N PRO A 90 -18.54 3.69 1.72
CA PRO A 90 -19.73 2.96 2.18
C PRO A 90 -20.47 2.22 1.04
N THR A 91 -19.97 2.28 -0.19
CA THR A 91 -20.62 1.72 -1.39
C THR A 91 -20.16 0.32 -1.76
N THR A 92 -19.14 -0.26 -1.12
CA THR A 92 -18.77 -1.67 -1.36
C THR A 92 -19.44 -2.58 -0.34
N PHE A 93 -20.76 -2.69 -0.47
CA PHE A 93 -21.53 -3.76 0.14
C PHE A 93 -21.35 -5.02 -0.71
N GLU A 94 -20.22 -5.71 -0.56
CA GLU A 94 -20.18 -7.15 -0.83
C GLU A 94 -19.19 -7.83 0.11
N VAL A 95 -19.75 -8.19 1.27
CA VAL A 95 -19.42 -9.33 2.15
C VAL A 95 -17.98 -9.88 2.09
N VAL A 96 -17.18 -9.48 3.08
CA VAL A 96 -16.37 -10.45 3.83
C VAL A 96 -16.76 -10.30 5.28
N GLU A 97 -17.32 -11.38 5.81
CA GLU A 97 -17.81 -11.51 7.18
C GLU A 97 -16.71 -11.20 8.22
N GLU A 98 -17.22 -10.63 9.32
CA GLU A 98 -16.70 -10.63 10.67
C GLU A 98 -15.62 -9.61 11.11
N SER A 99 -16.10 -8.79 12.06
CA SER A 99 -15.38 -8.29 13.23
C SER A 99 -14.72 -6.92 13.15
N GLY A 100 -15.51 -5.90 13.48
CA GLY A 100 -15.16 -5.07 14.65
C GLY A 100 -14.79 -3.62 14.40
N SER A 101 -15.81 -2.76 14.43
CA SER A 101 -15.88 -1.49 15.17
C SER A 101 -14.85 -0.37 14.95
N GLY A 102 -15.39 0.81 14.63
CA GLY A 102 -14.98 2.04 15.31
C GLY A 102 -14.44 3.14 14.40
N ALA A 103 -15.36 3.96 13.91
CA ALA A 103 -15.10 5.23 13.24
C ALA A 103 -14.11 6.12 14.01
N LEU A 104 -13.19 6.78 13.30
CA LEU A 104 -12.91 8.21 13.44
C LEU A 104 -12.29 8.71 12.13
N ALA A 105 -13.04 9.54 11.41
CA ALA A 105 -12.54 10.33 10.30
C ALA A 105 -11.52 11.35 10.84
N GLY A 106 -10.25 11.16 10.50
CA GLY A 106 -9.17 12.08 10.83
C GLY A 106 -7.99 11.92 9.86
N ASP A 107 -7.80 12.94 9.03
CA ASP A 107 -6.51 13.36 8.46
C ASP A 107 -5.82 12.39 7.49
N LEU A 108 -6.06 12.59 6.18
CA LEU A 108 -5.41 11.88 5.05
C LEU A 108 -3.96 12.36 4.80
N ASP A 109 -3.37 13.11 5.73
CA ASP A 109 -2.06 13.75 5.57
C ASP A 109 -0.92 12.97 6.25
N SER A 110 -1.22 12.16 7.28
CA SER A 110 -0.20 11.39 8.04
C SER A 110 0.32 10.14 7.32
N CYS A 111 -0.08 9.95 6.07
CA CYS A 111 0.15 8.77 5.25
C CYS A 111 1.63 8.42 4.98
N TRP A 112 2.55 9.33 5.29
CA TRP A 112 3.97 9.19 4.99
C TRP A 112 4.88 9.38 6.22
N ASP A 113 4.36 9.72 7.41
CA ASP A 113 5.24 10.18 8.49
C ASP A 113 6.26 9.10 8.93
N PRO A 114 7.56 9.28 8.68
CA PRO A 114 8.59 8.32 9.05
C PRO A 114 9.10 8.55 10.49
N THR A 115 8.47 9.44 11.26
CA THR A 115 8.94 9.93 12.57
C THR A 115 7.98 9.63 13.73
N ARG A 116 7.08 8.66 13.61
CA ARG A 116 6.27 8.17 14.73
C ARG A 116 6.31 6.66 14.91
#